data_AF-A0AAV3RGL6-F1
#
_entry.id   AF-A0AAV3RGL6-F1
#
_cell.length_a   1.000
_cell.length_b   1.000
_cell.length_c   1.000
_cell.angle_alpha   90.00
_cell.angle_beta   90.00
_cell.angle_gamma   90.00
#
_symmetry.space_group_name_H-M   'P 1'
#
loop_
_entity.id
_entity.type
_entity.pdbx_description
1 polymer ?
#
loop_
_entity_poly.entity_id
_entity_poly.type
_entity_poly.pdbx_seq_one_letter_code
_entity_poly.pdbx_strand_id
1 'polypeptide(L)'
;MTNASICRIRIIHLVGDPRYQRRKFGAHVRIFSSCSMPLSSSTVPFIHCHSPVQFTASLSPADAPQRSEEWFALRKDKLTTSTFSTALGFWKGTRRYDLWHEKVFSQDEQLILSATSRHAMDWGVLNEAVAIERYKKITRYDVSSYGFAIHADSQFGWLGASPDGLLGCYPGGGILEVKCPYNKGKPEMGLPWKTMPYYYMPQVQGQMEIMDRDWVDVYCWTPSGSTVFRVERDRSYWNLMHGILREFWWENVVPAREALLLQGKEEAKSYIPMSTHRQTGLIVFRSRQLAAEAKLLWREIAGCVEYFDHGVVRPDAS
;
A
#
# COMPACT_ATOMS: atom_id res chain seq x y z
N MET A 1 -53.51 -35.68 -30.12
CA MET A 1 -53.47 -34.22 -29.88
C MET A 1 -52.05 -33.76 -30.26
N THR A 2 -51.69 -33.59 -31.53
CA THR A 2 -51.84 -32.36 -32.39
C THR A 2 -51.41 -31.11 -31.63
N ASN A 3 -50.37 -30.33 -31.98
CA ASN A 3 -49.91 -29.92 -33.31
C ASN A 3 -48.41 -29.54 -33.34
N ALA A 4 -47.83 -29.75 -34.52
CA ALA A 4 -46.57 -29.18 -35.01
C ALA A 4 -46.82 -27.82 -35.72
N SER A 5 -45.76 -27.02 -35.90
CA SER A 5 -45.53 -25.97 -36.92
C SER A 5 -44.10 -25.45 -36.66
N ILE A 6 -43.04 -25.52 -37.49
CA ILE A 6 -42.75 -25.33 -38.93
C ILE A 6 -43.16 -23.96 -39.51
N CYS A 7 -42.15 -23.12 -39.77
CA CYS A 7 -41.98 -22.29 -40.99
C CYS A 7 -40.57 -21.64 -40.93
N ARG A 8 -39.53 -22.06 -41.67
CA ARG A 8 -39.16 -21.90 -43.10
C ARG A 8 -38.84 -20.48 -43.63
N ILE A 9 -37.53 -20.22 -43.76
CA ILE A 9 -36.72 -19.72 -44.91
C ILE A 9 -37.22 -18.50 -45.75
N ARG A 10 -36.36 -17.46 -45.88
CA ARG A 10 -35.68 -16.94 -47.12
C ARG A 10 -35.26 -15.46 -46.94
N ILE A 11 -33.97 -15.08 -47.02
CA ILE A 11 -33.03 -14.97 -48.17
C ILE A 11 -33.09 -13.57 -48.84
N ILE A 12 -31.94 -12.87 -48.78
CA ILE A 12 -31.24 -12.13 -49.86
C ILE A 12 -31.31 -10.58 -50.02
N HIS A 13 -30.08 -9.99 -50.04
CA HIS A 13 -29.52 -8.82 -50.76
C HIS A 13 -30.11 -7.40 -50.50
N LEU A 14 -29.41 -6.25 -50.64
CA LEU A 14 -28.18 -5.81 -51.33
C LEU A 14 -27.66 -4.50 -50.69
N VAL A 15 -26.32 -4.36 -50.63
CA VAL A 15 -25.45 -3.22 -51.02
C VAL A 15 -25.96 -1.76 -50.94
N GLY A 16 -25.10 -0.88 -50.38
CA GLY A 16 -25.11 0.56 -50.64
C GLY A 16 -23.95 1.35 -49.98
N ASP A 17 -22.79 1.40 -50.64
CA ASP A 17 -21.73 2.41 -50.45
C ASP A 17 -22.12 3.71 -51.20
N PRO A 18 -21.75 4.90 -50.72
CA PRO A 18 -20.92 5.73 -51.59
C PRO A 18 -19.80 6.52 -50.90
N ARG A 19 -18.60 6.32 -51.45
CA ARG A 19 -17.43 7.21 -51.56
C ARG A 19 -17.75 8.72 -51.58
N TYR A 20 -16.89 9.50 -50.90
CA TYR A 20 -16.60 10.89 -51.32
C TYR A 20 -15.11 11.25 -51.16
N GLN A 21 -14.66 12.20 -51.99
CA GLN A 21 -13.32 12.33 -52.56
C GLN A 21 -12.30 13.15 -51.75
N ARG A 22 -11.01 12.86 -52.02
CA ARG A 22 -9.80 13.65 -51.75
C ARG A 22 -9.82 15.04 -52.40
N ARG A 23 -9.20 16.04 -51.76
CA ARG A 23 -8.43 17.11 -52.43
C ARG A 23 -7.14 17.46 -51.65
N LYS A 24 -6.03 17.56 -52.40
CA LYS A 24 -4.70 18.07 -52.03
C LYS A 24 -4.51 19.45 -52.66
N PHE A 25 -3.81 20.36 -51.98
CA PHE A 25 -2.98 21.47 -52.51
C PHE A 25 -1.97 21.82 -51.38
N GLY A 26 -0.70 22.19 -51.52
CA GLY A 26 0.14 22.52 -52.69
C GLY A 26 0.92 23.83 -52.46
N ALA A 27 2.11 23.76 -51.84
CA ALA A 27 3.33 24.62 -51.89
C ALA A 27 3.28 26.17 -52.03
N HIS A 28 4.10 26.91 -51.24
CA HIS A 28 5.34 27.62 -51.68
C HIS A 28 5.94 28.60 -50.63
N VAL A 29 7.24 28.88 -50.81
CA VAL A 29 8.24 29.60 -49.99
C VAL A 29 8.43 31.06 -50.47
N ARG A 30 8.79 32.03 -49.58
CA ARG A 30 9.98 32.95 -49.70
C ARG A 30 10.03 34.09 -48.65
N ILE A 31 11.24 34.66 -48.55
CA ILE A 31 11.93 35.45 -47.51
C ILE A 31 11.85 36.98 -47.75
N PHE A 32 12.30 37.76 -46.74
CA PHE A 32 12.95 39.10 -46.72
C PHE A 32 12.09 40.20 -46.05
N SER A 33 12.57 41.25 -45.34
CA SER A 33 13.84 41.70 -44.72
C SER A 33 13.68 43.21 -44.43
N SER A 34 14.21 43.74 -43.30
CA SER A 34 14.71 45.13 -43.03
C SER A 34 14.49 45.48 -41.53
N CYS A 35 15.32 46.19 -40.75
CA CYS A 35 16.55 46.95 -40.95
C CYS A 35 17.22 47.31 -39.59
N SER A 36 18.57 47.20 -39.52
CA SER A 36 19.62 48.06 -38.86
C SER A 36 19.59 48.60 -37.38
N MET A 37 20.53 48.06 -36.55
CA MET A 37 21.69 48.62 -35.76
C MET A 37 21.54 49.87 -34.82
N PRO A 38 22.38 50.08 -33.75
CA PRO A 38 23.79 49.65 -33.58
C PRO A 38 24.29 49.13 -32.20
N LEU A 39 25.56 48.71 -32.22
CA LEU A 39 26.46 48.23 -31.15
C LEU A 39 26.53 49.11 -29.88
N SER A 40 26.60 48.45 -28.72
CA SER A 40 27.50 48.85 -27.65
C SER A 40 28.15 47.62 -27.00
N SER A 41 29.45 47.73 -26.83
CA SER A 41 30.37 46.71 -26.31
C SER A 41 30.36 46.73 -24.79
N SER A 42 30.13 45.57 -24.15
CA SER A 42 30.79 45.28 -22.87
C SER A 42 31.13 43.79 -22.73
N THR A 43 32.33 43.62 -22.22
CA THR A 43 33.16 42.45 -21.96
C THR A 43 32.42 41.21 -21.44
N VAL A 44 32.60 40.07 -22.10
CA VAL A 44 32.16 38.74 -21.63
C VAL A 44 33.26 38.13 -20.75
N PRO A 45 33.00 37.75 -19.49
CA PRO A 45 33.84 36.77 -18.82
C PRO A 45 33.36 35.36 -19.21
N PHE A 46 34.26 34.61 -19.83
CA PHE A 46 34.10 33.18 -20.10
C PHE A 46 34.09 32.39 -18.78
N ILE A 47 33.09 31.52 -18.67
CA ILE A 47 33.13 30.18 -18.06
C ILE A 47 33.41 30.09 -16.56
N HIS A 48 32.36 29.75 -15.80
CA HIS A 48 32.28 28.41 -15.20
C HIS A 48 30.80 28.08 -14.88
N CYS A 49 30.08 27.51 -15.85
CA CYS A 49 28.85 26.80 -15.54
C CYS A 49 29.25 25.50 -14.83
N HIS A 50 29.37 25.55 -13.51
CA HIS A 50 29.11 24.36 -12.72
C HIS A 50 27.65 24.02 -12.96
N SER A 51 27.42 23.13 -13.92
CA SER A 51 26.23 22.28 -13.87
C SER A 51 26.34 21.59 -12.51
N PRO A 52 25.44 21.81 -11.54
CA PRO A 52 25.27 20.80 -10.53
C PRO A 52 24.65 19.66 -11.31
N VAL A 53 25.51 18.75 -11.82
CA VAL A 53 25.10 17.37 -11.96
C VAL A 53 24.76 16.99 -10.53
N GLN A 54 23.51 17.26 -10.14
CA GLN A 54 22.93 16.66 -8.97
C GLN A 54 22.98 15.19 -9.32
N PHE A 55 24.03 14.54 -8.84
CA PHE A 55 23.98 13.14 -8.53
C PHE A 55 22.91 13.05 -7.44
N THR A 56 21.64 13.10 -7.85
CA THR A 56 20.57 12.56 -7.03
C THR A 56 20.93 11.09 -6.97
N ALA A 57 21.63 10.71 -5.90
CA ALA A 57 21.73 9.31 -5.56
C ALA A 57 20.27 8.85 -5.50
N SER A 58 19.83 8.11 -6.53
CA SER A 58 18.49 7.56 -6.55
C SER A 58 18.49 6.54 -5.42
N LEU A 59 18.10 6.97 -4.22
CA LEU A 59 17.95 6.09 -3.07
C LEU A 59 17.06 4.95 -3.54
N SER A 60 17.51 3.72 -3.33
CA SER A 60 16.67 2.58 -3.63
C SER A 60 15.41 2.69 -2.76
N PRO A 61 14.25 2.15 -3.19
CA PRO A 61 13.05 2.14 -2.35
C PRO A 61 13.30 1.57 -0.94
N ALA A 62 14.24 0.63 -0.81
CA ALA A 62 14.64 0.02 0.46
C ALA A 62 15.40 0.98 1.38
N ASP A 63 16.09 1.98 0.83
CA ASP A 63 16.91 2.94 1.60
C ASP A 63 16.18 4.27 1.86
N ALA A 64 14.99 4.46 1.29
CA ALA A 64 14.16 5.64 1.53
C ALA A 64 13.74 5.70 3.02
N PRO A 65 14.19 6.71 3.79
CA PRO A 65 13.87 6.78 5.21
C PRO A 65 12.36 6.84 5.41
N GLN A 66 11.82 6.02 6.32
CA GLN A 66 10.38 6.05 6.56
C GLN A 66 9.93 7.43 6.99
N ARG A 67 8.77 7.85 6.47
CA ARG A 67 8.18 9.19 6.68
C ARG A 67 8.95 10.34 5.99
N SER A 68 9.95 10.05 5.16
CA SER A 68 10.54 11.05 4.26
C SER A 68 9.61 11.34 3.08
N GLU A 69 9.85 12.47 2.38
CA GLU A 69 9.09 12.84 1.19
C GLU A 69 9.21 11.78 0.09
N GLU A 70 10.40 11.22 -0.11
CA GLU A 70 10.67 10.15 -1.07
C GLU A 70 9.87 8.89 -0.73
N TRP A 71 9.80 8.53 0.56
CA TRP A 71 9.00 7.40 1.02
C TRP A 71 7.50 7.60 0.77
N PHE A 72 6.97 8.81 1.00
CA PHE A 72 5.59 9.13 0.66
C PHE A 72 5.34 9.07 -0.85
N ALA A 73 6.27 9.56 -1.67
CA ALA A 73 6.18 9.52 -3.12
C ALA A 73 6.11 8.08 -3.66
N LEU A 74 6.93 7.17 -3.13
CA LEU A 74 6.92 5.75 -3.50
C LEU A 74 5.57 5.05 -3.22
N ARG A 75 4.85 5.52 -2.19
CA ARG A 75 3.59 4.92 -1.71
C ARG A 75 2.35 5.47 -2.40
N LYS A 76 2.43 6.67 -2.98
CA LYS A 76 1.28 7.40 -3.53
C LYS A 76 0.51 6.56 -4.55
N ASP A 77 1.24 5.91 -5.46
CA ASP A 77 0.67 5.08 -6.54
C ASP A 77 0.75 3.58 -6.25
N LYS A 78 0.59 3.23 -4.97
CA LYS A 78 0.55 1.85 -4.50
C LYS A 78 -0.59 1.67 -3.50
N LEU A 79 -1.17 0.47 -3.49
CA LEU A 79 -1.95 0.00 -2.36
C LEU A 79 -0.99 -0.60 -1.33
N THR A 80 -0.91 0.03 -0.17
CA THR A 80 0.05 -0.36 0.88
C THR A 80 -0.58 -1.35 1.85
N THR A 81 0.19 -2.32 2.35
CA THR A 81 -0.33 -3.37 3.25
C THR A 81 -1.12 -2.84 4.45
N SER A 82 -0.73 -1.70 5.02
CA SER A 82 -1.43 -1.05 6.13
C SER A 82 -2.88 -0.63 5.81
N THR A 83 -3.24 -0.49 4.54
CA THR A 83 -4.60 -0.11 4.10
C THR A 83 -5.41 -1.30 3.58
N PHE A 84 -4.84 -2.52 3.57
CA PHE A 84 -5.53 -3.70 3.03
C PHE A 84 -6.83 -4.00 3.78
N SER A 85 -6.86 -3.95 5.11
CA SER A 85 -8.09 -4.18 5.87
C SER A 85 -9.22 -3.20 5.46
N THR A 86 -8.87 -1.96 5.14
CA THR A 86 -9.81 -0.96 4.62
C THR A 86 -10.28 -1.29 3.21
N ALA A 87 -9.36 -1.64 2.29
CA ALA A 87 -9.71 -2.06 0.93
C ALA A 87 -10.58 -3.33 0.90
N LEU A 88 -10.43 -4.20 1.90
CA LEU A 88 -11.23 -5.41 2.09
C LEU A 88 -12.61 -5.15 2.72
N GLY A 89 -12.88 -3.92 3.20
CA GLY A 89 -14.16 -3.54 3.81
C GLY A 89 -14.32 -3.97 5.28
N PHE A 90 -13.24 -4.08 6.06
CA PHE A 90 -13.33 -4.49 7.47
C PHE A 90 -14.04 -3.44 8.34
N TRP A 91 -14.02 -2.19 7.92
CA TRP A 91 -14.52 -1.06 8.68
C TRP A 91 -15.88 -0.60 8.13
N LYS A 92 -16.82 -0.35 9.04
CA LYS A 92 -18.13 0.20 8.68
C LYS A 92 -18.00 1.65 8.17
N GLY A 93 -19.04 2.12 7.51
CA GLY A 93 -19.15 3.49 7.03
C GLY A 93 -18.39 3.72 5.73
N THR A 94 -17.71 4.86 5.63
CA THR A 94 -17.12 5.36 4.38
C THR A 94 -15.67 4.96 4.17
N ARG A 95 -15.03 4.22 5.09
CA ARG A 95 -13.57 4.00 5.07
C ARG A 95 -13.02 3.46 3.74
N ARG A 96 -13.77 2.55 3.09
CA ARG A 96 -13.38 1.99 1.79
C ARG A 96 -13.48 3.05 0.66
N TYR A 97 -14.50 3.90 0.71
CA TYR A 97 -14.62 5.08 -0.14
C TYR A 97 -13.50 6.11 0.15
N ASP A 98 -13.22 6.40 1.42
CA ASP A 98 -12.19 7.37 1.82
C ASP A 98 -10.81 6.95 1.28
N LEU A 99 -10.49 5.65 1.35
CA LEU A 99 -9.27 5.09 0.75
C LEU A 99 -9.28 5.20 -0.78
N TRP A 100 -10.41 4.92 -1.43
CA TRP A 100 -10.52 5.09 -2.88
C TRP A 100 -10.30 6.55 -3.27
N HIS A 101 -10.90 7.49 -2.53
CA HIS A 101 -10.74 8.92 -2.74
C HIS A 101 -9.28 9.36 -2.59
N GLU A 102 -8.59 8.90 -1.53
CA GLU A 102 -7.16 9.13 -1.33
C GLU A 102 -6.31 8.64 -2.52
N LYS A 103 -6.70 7.51 -3.12
CA LYS A 103 -5.97 6.94 -4.25
C LYS A 103 -6.32 7.57 -5.59
N VAL A 104 -7.49 8.17 -5.75
CA VAL A 104 -7.92 8.75 -7.03
C VAL A 104 -7.57 10.24 -7.13
N PHE A 105 -7.75 11.00 -6.06
CA PHE A 105 -7.60 12.45 -6.07
C PHE A 105 -6.24 12.93 -5.53
N SER A 106 -5.87 14.16 -5.86
CA SER A 106 -4.62 14.79 -5.42
C SER A 106 -4.63 15.13 -3.93
N GLN A 107 -3.44 15.47 -3.39
CA GLN A 107 -3.24 15.78 -1.98
C GLN A 107 -4.10 16.95 -1.49
N ASP A 108 -4.31 17.95 -2.35
CA ASP A 108 -5.10 19.15 -2.05
C ASP A 108 -6.60 18.85 -1.85
N GLU A 109 -7.05 17.67 -2.26
CA GLU A 109 -8.42 17.20 -2.14
C GLU A 109 -8.59 16.10 -1.08
N GLN A 110 -7.55 15.82 -0.29
CA GLN A 110 -7.62 14.78 0.73
C GLN A 110 -8.58 15.14 1.85
N LEU A 111 -9.30 14.13 2.33
CA LEU A 111 -10.22 14.25 3.45
C LEU A 111 -9.44 14.58 4.73
N ILE A 112 -9.93 15.57 5.49
CA ILE A 112 -9.33 15.97 6.76
C ILE A 112 -9.46 14.82 7.76
N LEU A 113 -8.33 14.30 8.23
CA LEU A 113 -8.31 13.29 9.30
C LEU A 113 -8.94 13.86 10.58
N SER A 114 -9.60 13.01 11.37
CA SER A 114 -10.08 13.44 12.69
C SER A 114 -8.92 13.70 13.64
N ALA A 115 -9.10 14.60 14.61
CA ALA A 115 -8.09 14.88 15.64
C ALA A 115 -7.67 13.59 16.39
N THR A 116 -8.63 12.73 16.71
CA THR A 116 -8.37 11.42 17.33
C THR A 116 -7.47 10.53 16.47
N SER A 117 -7.67 10.53 15.14
CA SER A 117 -6.86 9.71 14.23
C SER A 117 -5.43 10.24 14.16
N ARG A 118 -5.26 11.57 14.06
CA ARG A 118 -3.93 12.21 14.10
C ARG A 118 -3.19 11.88 15.39
N HIS A 119 -3.81 12.09 16.56
CA HIS A 119 -3.16 11.79 17.84
C HIS A 119 -2.77 10.32 17.98
N ALA A 120 -3.57 9.39 17.44
CA ALA A 120 -3.22 7.98 17.44
C ALA A 120 -2.01 7.67 16.53
N MET A 121 -1.90 8.34 15.38
CA MET A 121 -0.76 8.22 14.48
C MET A 121 0.51 8.82 15.12
N ASP A 122 0.42 10.03 15.66
CA ASP A 122 1.53 10.72 16.35
C ASP A 122 2.05 9.90 17.54
N TRP A 123 1.14 9.28 18.30
CA TRP A 123 1.51 8.37 19.38
C TRP A 123 2.32 7.16 18.88
N GLY A 124 1.90 6.55 17.76
CA GLY A 124 2.66 5.48 17.13
C GLY A 124 4.05 5.93 16.72
N VAL A 125 4.11 7.04 15.98
CA VAL A 125 5.34 7.68 15.48
C VAL A 125 6.34 7.93 16.59
N LEU A 126 5.88 8.50 17.72
CA LEU A 126 6.72 8.87 18.85
C LEU A 126 7.31 7.66 19.58
N ASN A 127 6.56 6.55 19.66
CA ASN A 127 6.92 5.42 20.52
C ASN A 127 7.53 4.23 19.77
N GLU A 128 7.44 4.18 18.44
CA GLU A 128 7.93 3.07 17.62
C GLU A 128 9.41 2.76 17.86
N ALA A 129 10.28 3.78 17.88
CA ALA A 129 11.70 3.58 18.13
C ALA A 129 11.97 3.00 19.53
N VAL A 130 11.26 3.50 20.55
CA VAL A 130 11.36 3.00 21.93
C VAL A 130 10.88 1.54 22.01
N ALA A 131 9.80 1.21 21.31
CA ALA A 131 9.27 -0.13 21.23
C ALA A 131 10.28 -1.08 20.55
N ILE A 132 10.87 -0.71 19.41
CA ILE A 132 11.89 -1.51 18.71
C ILE A 132 13.09 -1.79 19.63
N GLU A 133 13.60 -0.78 20.33
CA GLU A 133 14.71 -0.96 21.26
C GLU A 133 14.34 -1.87 22.44
N ARG A 134 13.09 -1.78 22.95
CA ARG A 134 12.60 -2.72 23.96
C ARG A 134 12.52 -4.15 23.44
N TYR A 135 12.03 -4.33 22.21
CA TYR A 135 11.98 -5.64 21.54
C TYR A 135 13.38 -6.25 21.44
N LYS A 136 14.35 -5.51 20.87
CA LYS A 136 15.76 -5.94 20.76
C LYS A 136 16.33 -6.38 22.11
N LYS A 137 16.07 -5.60 23.18
CA LYS A 137 16.57 -5.90 24.52
C LYS A 137 16.02 -7.21 25.09
N ILE A 138 14.76 -7.54 24.82
CA ILE A 138 14.11 -8.76 25.30
C ILE A 138 14.51 -9.97 24.46
N THR A 139 14.39 -9.86 23.14
CA THR A 139 14.57 -11.00 22.22
C THR A 139 16.03 -11.26 21.88
N ARG A 140 16.91 -10.26 22.05
CA ARG A 140 18.30 -10.27 21.58
C ARG A 140 18.44 -10.38 20.05
N TYR A 141 17.35 -10.19 19.30
CA TYR A 141 17.42 -10.07 17.85
C TYR A 141 17.90 -8.68 17.45
N ASP A 142 18.75 -8.66 16.43
CA ASP A 142 19.00 -7.46 15.66
C ASP A 142 17.80 -7.14 14.77
N VAL A 143 17.51 -5.85 14.63
CA VAL A 143 16.42 -5.34 13.78
C VAL A 143 17.03 -4.36 12.80
N SER A 144 16.99 -4.73 11.51
CA SER A 144 17.45 -3.87 10.42
C SER A 144 16.31 -3.02 9.88
N SER A 145 16.59 -1.79 9.47
CA SER A 145 15.61 -0.91 8.83
C SER A 145 15.34 -1.31 7.39
N TYR A 146 14.13 -1.05 6.91
CA TYR A 146 13.77 -1.17 5.49
C TYR A 146 12.73 -0.10 5.14
N GLY A 147 13.01 0.69 4.12
CA GLY A 147 12.20 1.83 3.70
C GLY A 147 10.86 1.40 3.10
N PHE A 148 10.89 0.90 1.87
CA PHE A 148 9.68 0.49 1.15
C PHE A 148 9.95 -0.65 0.17
N ALA A 149 9.10 -1.67 0.20
CA ALA A 149 9.12 -2.82 -0.70
C ALA A 149 7.98 -2.72 -1.70
N ILE A 150 8.27 -3.00 -2.96
CA ILE A 150 7.29 -3.22 -4.03
C ILE A 150 7.29 -4.70 -4.33
N HIS A 151 6.13 -5.27 -4.66
CA HIS A 151 6.04 -6.68 -5.01
C HIS A 151 7.00 -7.02 -6.16
N ALA A 152 7.80 -8.08 -6.01
CA ALA A 152 8.85 -8.44 -6.98
C ALA A 152 8.28 -8.84 -8.35
N ASP A 153 7.14 -9.54 -8.37
CA ASP A 153 6.39 -9.77 -9.59
C ASP A 153 5.75 -8.47 -10.11
N SER A 154 6.17 -8.05 -11.30
CA SER A 154 5.71 -6.83 -11.97
C SER A 154 4.19 -6.74 -12.13
N GLN A 155 3.46 -7.86 -12.26
CA GLN A 155 2.00 -7.84 -12.38
C GLN A 155 1.32 -7.37 -11.08
N PHE A 156 2.04 -7.44 -9.96
CA PHE A 156 1.61 -6.99 -8.64
C PHE A 156 2.35 -5.71 -8.20
N GLY A 157 3.04 -5.02 -9.11
CA GLY A 157 3.77 -3.78 -8.83
C GLY A 157 2.90 -2.60 -8.36
N TRP A 158 1.59 -2.77 -8.27
CA TRP A 158 0.65 -1.84 -7.62
C TRP A 158 0.55 -2.06 -6.10
N LEU A 159 1.17 -3.10 -5.56
CA LEU A 159 1.22 -3.41 -4.13
C LEU A 159 2.56 -3.03 -3.52
N GLY A 160 2.54 -2.53 -2.28
CA GLY A 160 3.76 -2.24 -1.54
C GLY A 160 3.64 -2.39 -0.03
N ALA A 161 4.79 -2.53 0.62
CA ALA A 161 4.91 -2.78 2.06
C ALA A 161 6.01 -1.90 2.65
N SER A 162 5.84 -1.52 3.91
CA SER A 162 6.85 -0.85 4.73
C SER A 162 6.86 -1.58 6.06
N PRO A 163 7.80 -2.50 6.31
CA PRO A 163 7.90 -3.16 7.62
C PRO A 163 8.55 -2.22 8.64
N ASP A 164 8.28 -2.40 9.92
CA ASP A 164 8.96 -1.63 10.97
C ASP A 164 10.40 -2.14 11.22
N GLY A 165 10.67 -3.39 10.81
CA GLY A 165 12.02 -3.91 10.74
C GLY A 165 12.12 -5.28 10.07
N LEU A 166 13.34 -5.68 9.75
CA LEU A 166 13.70 -7.02 9.30
C LEU A 166 14.44 -7.77 10.41
N LEU A 167 14.13 -9.06 10.54
CA LEU A 167 14.68 -9.95 11.56
C LEU A 167 15.49 -11.05 10.90
N GLY A 168 16.77 -11.19 11.25
CA GLY A 168 17.66 -12.19 10.66
C GLY A 168 17.98 -11.95 9.18
N CYS A 169 18.75 -12.86 8.58
CA CYS A 169 19.13 -12.79 7.17
C CYS A 169 18.20 -13.60 6.28
N TYR A 170 18.17 -13.27 4.99
CA TYR A 170 17.48 -14.10 3.99
C TYR A 170 18.40 -15.23 3.50
N PRO A 171 17.89 -16.46 3.27
CA PRO A 171 16.52 -16.93 3.54
C PRO A 171 16.28 -17.26 5.03
N GLY A 172 15.02 -17.28 5.46
CA GLY A 172 14.62 -17.71 6.81
C GLY A 172 14.41 -16.59 7.83
N GLY A 173 14.91 -15.38 7.55
CA GLY A 173 14.55 -14.17 8.31
C GLY A 173 13.07 -13.83 8.23
N GLY A 174 12.60 -13.04 9.18
CA GLY A 174 11.21 -12.58 9.27
C GLY A 174 11.07 -11.08 9.26
N ILE A 175 9.86 -10.63 9.56
CA ILE A 175 9.49 -9.21 9.61
C ILE A 175 9.15 -8.85 11.05
N LEU A 176 9.50 -7.63 11.47
CA LEU A 176 8.97 -7.01 12.67
C LEU A 176 7.90 -6.00 12.29
N GLU A 177 6.72 -6.11 12.91
CA GLU A 177 5.63 -5.15 12.82
C GLU A 177 5.26 -4.67 14.23
N VAL A 178 5.52 -3.41 14.52
CA VAL A 178 5.34 -2.75 15.81
C VAL A 178 4.02 -2.01 15.85
N LYS A 179 3.28 -2.17 16.94
CA LYS A 179 2.03 -1.47 17.20
C LYS A 179 2.03 -0.88 18.60
N CYS A 180 1.84 0.44 18.65
CA CYS A 180 1.68 1.21 19.89
C CYS A 180 0.21 1.66 19.98
N PRO A 181 -0.72 0.86 20.53
CA PRO A 181 -2.14 1.20 20.53
C PRO A 181 -2.45 2.45 21.38
N TYR A 182 -3.19 3.39 20.81
CA TYR A 182 -3.59 4.64 21.48
C TYR A 182 -4.77 4.48 22.47
N ASN A 183 -5.29 3.26 22.63
CA ASN A 183 -6.33 2.90 23.60
C ASN A 183 -7.47 3.92 23.75
N LYS A 184 -8.09 4.30 22.62
CA LYS A 184 -9.20 5.28 22.56
C LYS A 184 -8.87 6.64 23.23
N GLY A 185 -7.63 7.10 23.12
CA GLY A 185 -7.20 8.38 23.70
C GLY A 185 -6.58 8.29 25.08
N LYS A 186 -6.32 7.08 25.57
CA LYS A 186 -5.77 6.83 26.91
C LYS A 186 -4.66 5.78 26.88
N PRO A 187 -3.57 6.04 26.12
CA PRO A 187 -2.49 5.07 25.91
C PRO A 187 -1.82 4.60 27.21
N GLU A 188 -1.76 5.45 28.23
CA GLU A 188 -1.22 5.15 29.57
C GLU A 188 -1.98 4.03 30.30
N MET A 189 -3.27 3.86 29.99
CA MET A 189 -4.09 2.75 30.51
C MET A 189 -4.10 1.53 29.59
N GLY A 190 -3.37 1.58 28.47
CA GLY A 190 -3.30 0.51 27.49
C GLY A 190 -2.56 -0.70 28.06
N LEU A 191 -3.16 -1.88 27.94
CA LEU A 191 -2.52 -3.16 28.21
C LEU A 191 -2.09 -3.81 26.90
N PRO A 192 -0.98 -4.56 26.89
CA PRO A 192 -0.59 -5.31 25.71
C PRO A 192 -1.63 -6.39 25.40
N TRP A 193 -1.75 -6.73 24.12
CA TRP A 193 -2.84 -7.61 23.68
C TRP A 193 -2.69 -9.02 24.23
N LYS A 194 -3.80 -9.58 24.72
CA LYS A 194 -3.85 -10.97 25.16
C LYS A 194 -3.94 -11.96 24.00
N THR A 195 -4.59 -11.53 22.92
CA THR A 195 -4.78 -12.29 21.68
C THR A 195 -4.49 -11.40 20.49
N MET A 196 -4.08 -11.99 19.37
CA MET A 196 -3.73 -11.24 18.18
C MET A 196 -4.98 -10.58 17.56
N PRO A 197 -4.99 -9.26 17.29
CA PRO A 197 -6.15 -8.63 16.67
C PRO A 197 -6.26 -8.99 15.19
N TYR A 198 -7.37 -9.65 14.82
CA TYR A 198 -7.58 -10.19 13.47
C TYR A 198 -7.48 -9.17 12.33
N TYR A 199 -7.78 -7.89 12.59
CA TYR A 199 -7.77 -6.85 11.57
C TYR A 199 -6.36 -6.45 11.09
N TYR A 200 -5.30 -6.93 11.74
CA TYR A 200 -3.92 -6.81 11.24
C TYR A 200 -3.51 -7.94 10.29
N MET A 201 -4.25 -9.04 10.22
CA MET A 201 -3.94 -10.18 9.34
C MET A 201 -3.76 -9.77 7.87
N PRO A 202 -4.62 -8.91 7.28
CA PRO A 202 -4.39 -8.42 5.93
C PRO A 202 -3.03 -7.74 5.74
N GLN A 203 -2.64 -6.89 6.69
CA GLN A 203 -1.39 -6.15 6.61
C GLN A 203 -0.18 -7.10 6.63
N VAL A 204 -0.13 -7.98 7.62
CA VAL A 204 1.06 -8.82 7.84
C VAL A 204 1.20 -9.94 6.81
N GLN A 205 0.09 -10.53 6.37
CA GLN A 205 0.09 -11.50 5.27
C GLN A 205 0.53 -10.83 3.96
N GLY A 206 0.14 -9.57 3.74
CA GLY A 206 0.62 -8.79 2.60
C GLY A 206 2.11 -8.47 2.67
N GLN A 207 2.65 -8.16 3.85
CA GLN A 207 4.08 -7.92 4.04
C GLN A 207 4.89 -9.17 3.72
N MET A 208 4.49 -10.32 4.29
CA MET A 208 5.11 -11.61 4.01
C MET A 208 5.06 -11.98 2.53
N GLU A 209 3.96 -11.64 1.83
CA GLU A 209 3.89 -11.86 0.40
C GLU A 209 4.88 -11.00 -0.38
N ILE A 210 4.79 -9.68 -0.22
CA ILE A 210 5.54 -8.69 -0.99
C ILE A 210 7.05 -8.83 -0.77
N MET A 211 7.45 -9.13 0.45
CA MET A 211 8.86 -9.19 0.85
C MET A 211 9.45 -10.60 0.79
N ASP A 212 8.65 -11.58 0.39
CA ASP A 212 8.99 -13.00 0.39
C ASP A 212 9.62 -13.45 1.73
N ARG A 213 8.78 -13.43 2.77
CA ARG A 213 9.14 -13.84 4.14
C ARG A 213 8.09 -14.83 4.65
N ASP A 214 8.53 -15.79 5.47
CA ASP A 214 7.64 -16.87 5.92
C ASP A 214 6.88 -16.54 7.20
N TRP A 215 7.36 -15.57 7.98
CA TRP A 215 6.75 -15.20 9.25
C TRP A 215 6.95 -13.72 9.59
N VAL A 216 6.06 -13.21 10.44
CA VAL A 216 6.17 -11.88 11.08
C VAL A 216 6.08 -12.03 12.59
N ASP A 217 6.83 -11.21 13.32
CA ASP A 217 6.53 -10.89 14.70
C ASP A 217 5.71 -9.62 14.76
N VAL A 218 4.48 -9.75 15.23
CA VAL A 218 3.64 -8.60 15.56
C VAL A 218 3.84 -8.26 17.02
N TYR A 219 4.47 -7.12 17.24
CA TYR A 219 4.84 -6.64 18.56
C TYR A 219 3.90 -5.53 19.02
N CYS A 220 3.11 -5.80 20.06
CA CYS A 220 2.28 -4.81 20.73
C CYS A 220 3.04 -4.23 21.91
N TRP A 221 3.33 -2.94 21.87
CA TRP A 221 3.99 -2.23 22.95
C TRP A 221 3.06 -1.21 23.59
N THR A 222 2.98 -1.20 24.92
CA THR A 222 2.29 -0.18 25.71
C THR A 222 3.18 0.28 26.86
N PRO A 223 2.87 1.42 27.51
CA PRO A 223 3.61 1.85 28.70
C PRO A 223 3.57 0.85 29.87
N SER A 224 2.57 -0.04 29.91
CA SER A 224 2.39 -1.02 31.01
C SER A 224 3.02 -2.39 30.73
N GLY A 225 3.47 -2.64 29.49
CA GLY A 225 4.02 -3.92 29.09
C GLY A 225 3.99 -4.14 27.59
N SER A 226 4.28 -5.35 27.14
CA SER A 226 4.36 -5.68 25.72
C SER A 226 4.06 -7.14 25.42
N THR A 227 3.66 -7.47 24.20
CA THR A 227 3.44 -8.85 23.73
C THR A 227 3.94 -9.04 22.31
N VAL A 228 4.46 -10.22 22.00
CA VAL A 228 4.82 -10.62 20.63
C VAL A 228 4.00 -11.82 20.20
N PHE A 229 3.37 -11.70 19.04
CA PHE A 229 2.73 -12.81 18.34
C PHE A 229 3.52 -13.16 17.08
N ARG A 230 3.84 -14.44 16.90
CA ARG A 230 4.32 -14.95 15.62
C ARG A 230 3.14 -15.34 14.74
N VAL A 231 3.13 -14.80 13.53
CA VAL A 231 2.18 -15.16 12.47
C VAL A 231 2.95 -15.76 11.31
N GLU A 232 2.55 -16.96 10.89
CA GLU A 232 3.10 -17.65 9.73
C GLU A 232 2.37 -17.22 8.45
N ARG A 233 3.05 -17.29 7.30
CA ARG A 233 2.48 -17.00 5.98
C ARG A 233 1.42 -18.03 5.61
N ASP A 234 0.24 -17.56 5.20
CA ASP A 234 -0.84 -18.40 4.66
C ASP A 234 -1.14 -17.99 3.21
N ARG A 235 -0.75 -18.87 2.28
CA ARG A 235 -0.96 -18.67 0.83
C ARG A 235 -2.44 -18.73 0.43
N SER A 236 -3.25 -19.51 1.12
CA SER A 236 -4.69 -19.60 0.85
C SER A 236 -5.39 -18.30 1.22
N TYR A 237 -5.00 -17.70 2.35
CA TYR A 237 -5.48 -16.42 2.82
C TYR A 237 -5.03 -15.30 1.87
N TRP A 238 -3.75 -15.31 1.46
CA TRP A 238 -3.25 -14.38 0.45
C TRP A 238 -4.07 -14.45 -0.84
N ASN A 239 -4.32 -15.64 -1.38
CA ASN A 239 -5.09 -15.79 -2.62
C ASN A 239 -6.51 -15.23 -2.52
N LEU A 240 -7.20 -15.47 -1.39
CA LEU A 240 -8.51 -14.87 -1.13
C LEU A 240 -8.42 -13.35 -1.02
N MET A 241 -7.48 -12.84 -0.23
CA MET A 241 -7.28 -11.41 -0.02
C MET A 241 -6.96 -10.70 -1.33
N HIS A 242 -5.99 -11.20 -2.08
CA HIS A 242 -5.52 -10.64 -3.33
C HIS A 242 -6.64 -10.54 -4.38
N GLY A 243 -7.54 -11.53 -4.46
CA GLY A 243 -8.72 -11.45 -5.32
C GLY A 243 -9.59 -10.22 -5.04
N ILE A 244 -9.78 -9.88 -3.76
CA ILE A 244 -10.57 -8.72 -3.32
C ILE A 244 -9.80 -7.41 -3.54
N LEU A 245 -8.49 -7.40 -3.24
CA LEU A 245 -7.64 -6.23 -3.47
C LEU A 245 -7.57 -5.86 -4.96
N ARG A 246 -7.56 -6.85 -5.86
CA ARG A 246 -7.58 -6.62 -7.30
C ARG A 246 -8.85 -5.93 -7.76
N GLU A 247 -10.02 -6.31 -7.25
CA GLU A 247 -11.28 -5.61 -7.58
C GLU A 247 -11.18 -4.14 -7.16
N PHE A 248 -10.83 -3.88 -5.90
CA PHE A 248 -10.65 -2.52 -5.40
C PHE A 248 -9.68 -1.68 -6.27
N TRP A 249 -8.57 -2.27 -6.71
CA TRP A 249 -7.57 -1.54 -7.48
C TRP A 249 -7.94 -1.39 -8.96
N TRP A 250 -8.18 -2.50 -9.65
CA TRP A 250 -8.33 -2.55 -11.11
C TRP A 250 -9.76 -2.27 -11.59
N GLU A 251 -10.77 -2.45 -10.75
CA GLU A 251 -12.16 -2.16 -11.11
C GLU A 251 -12.65 -0.81 -10.55
N ASN A 252 -12.01 -0.29 -9.49
CA ASN A 252 -12.40 0.99 -8.89
C ASN A 252 -11.34 2.10 -9.00
N VAL A 253 -10.09 1.86 -8.57
CA VAL A 253 -9.09 2.95 -8.49
C VAL A 253 -8.53 3.33 -9.86
N VAL A 254 -8.01 2.36 -10.62
CA VAL A 254 -7.38 2.60 -11.92
C VAL A 254 -8.35 3.25 -12.92
N PRO A 255 -9.56 2.70 -13.18
CA PRO A 255 -10.46 3.32 -14.13
C PRO A 255 -11.00 4.68 -13.65
N ALA A 256 -11.13 4.90 -12.33
CA ALA A 256 -11.46 6.22 -11.80
C ALA A 256 -10.37 7.27 -12.12
N ARG A 257 -9.09 6.89 -12.01
CA ARG A 257 -7.97 7.77 -12.38
C ARG A 257 -7.99 8.09 -13.88
N GLU A 258 -8.24 7.10 -14.72
CA GLU A 258 -8.36 7.27 -16.17
C GLU A 258 -9.54 8.19 -16.53
N ALA A 259 -10.71 7.94 -15.94
CA ALA A 259 -11.89 8.78 -16.10
C ALA A 259 -11.66 10.21 -15.62
N LEU A 260 -10.98 10.40 -14.49
CA LEU A 260 -10.63 11.72 -13.97
C LEU A 260 -9.76 12.51 -14.95
N LEU A 261 -8.79 11.85 -15.59
CA LEU A 261 -7.89 12.48 -16.58
C LEU A 261 -8.60 12.83 -17.90
N LEU A 262 -9.54 11.99 -18.35
CA LEU A 262 -10.16 12.11 -19.68
C LEU A 262 -11.50 12.86 -19.68
N GLN A 263 -12.30 12.67 -18.64
CA GLN A 263 -13.74 13.03 -18.60
C GLN A 263 -14.09 13.89 -17.38
N GLY A 264 -13.22 13.92 -16.37
CA GLY A 264 -13.35 14.73 -15.17
C GLY A 264 -13.97 13.99 -13.98
N LYS A 265 -14.25 14.75 -12.92
CA LYS A 265 -14.60 14.20 -11.59
C LYS A 265 -15.91 13.43 -11.56
N GLU A 266 -16.91 13.86 -12.32
CA GLU A 266 -18.23 13.21 -12.30
C GLU A 266 -18.17 11.79 -12.87
N GLU A 267 -17.42 11.57 -13.95
CA GLU A 267 -17.23 10.23 -14.49
C GLU A 267 -16.45 9.34 -13.53
N ALA A 268 -15.39 9.88 -12.89
CA ALA A 268 -14.60 9.12 -11.93
C ALA A 268 -15.45 8.55 -10.79
N LYS A 269 -16.52 9.25 -10.37
CA LYS A 269 -17.44 8.78 -9.32
C LYS A 269 -18.24 7.52 -9.70
N SER A 270 -18.38 7.19 -10.99
CA SER A 270 -19.04 5.95 -11.42
C SER A 270 -18.30 4.69 -10.97
N TYR A 271 -17.01 4.82 -10.63
CA TYR A 271 -16.13 3.75 -10.17
C TYR A 271 -16.00 3.67 -8.65
N ILE A 272 -16.81 4.42 -7.88
CA ILE A 272 -16.80 4.35 -6.42
C ILE A 272 -17.09 2.91 -5.96
N PRO A 273 -16.24 2.32 -5.10
CA PRO A 273 -16.48 0.98 -4.59
C PRO A 273 -17.65 0.97 -3.60
N MET A 274 -18.36 -0.16 -3.57
CA MET A 274 -19.29 -0.47 -2.47
C MET A 274 -18.53 -0.47 -1.13
N SER A 275 -19.22 -0.16 -0.03
CA SER A 275 -18.62 -0.11 1.32
C SER A 275 -17.99 -1.44 1.77
N THR A 276 -18.45 -2.55 1.20
CA THR A 276 -17.91 -3.90 1.41
C THR A 276 -17.87 -4.67 0.09
N HIS A 277 -16.98 -5.65 0.00
CA HIS A 277 -16.95 -6.61 -1.09
C HIS A 277 -17.80 -7.84 -0.74
N ARG A 278 -18.30 -8.57 -1.74
CA ARG A 278 -19.11 -9.78 -1.55
C ARG A 278 -18.43 -10.87 -0.70
N GLN A 279 -17.10 -10.88 -0.65
CA GLN A 279 -16.30 -11.82 0.16
C GLN A 279 -15.77 -11.21 1.48
N THR A 280 -16.14 -9.97 1.84
CA THR A 280 -15.69 -9.32 3.08
C THR A 280 -15.96 -10.18 4.32
N GLY A 281 -17.16 -10.79 4.41
CA GLY A 281 -17.50 -11.68 5.53
C GLY A 281 -16.58 -12.90 5.63
N LEU A 282 -16.24 -13.51 4.50
CA LEU A 282 -15.36 -14.68 4.44
C LEU A 282 -13.93 -14.33 4.84
N ILE A 283 -13.36 -13.24 4.31
CA ILE A 283 -11.99 -12.85 4.65
C ILE A 283 -11.88 -12.45 6.13
N VAL A 284 -12.88 -11.74 6.69
CA VAL A 284 -12.93 -11.42 8.13
C VAL A 284 -12.98 -12.69 8.98
N PHE A 285 -13.76 -13.69 8.57
CA PHE A 285 -13.81 -14.98 9.24
C PHE A 285 -12.43 -15.67 9.20
N ARG A 286 -11.78 -15.75 8.04
CA ARG A 286 -10.44 -16.33 7.89
C ARG A 286 -9.39 -15.57 8.70
N SER A 287 -9.46 -14.23 8.77
CA SER A 287 -8.56 -13.44 9.62
C SER A 287 -8.69 -13.79 11.09
N ARG A 288 -9.91 -14.08 11.58
CA ARG A 288 -10.11 -14.50 12.97
C ARG A 288 -9.52 -15.87 13.25
N GLN A 289 -9.59 -16.80 12.30
CA GLN A 289 -8.95 -18.11 12.41
C GLN A 289 -7.43 -17.96 12.51
N LEU A 290 -6.80 -17.25 11.57
CA LEU A 290 -5.35 -17.01 11.60
C LEU A 290 -4.90 -16.29 12.87
N ALA A 291 -5.70 -15.33 13.35
CA ALA A 291 -5.40 -14.63 14.58
C ALA A 291 -5.47 -15.53 15.83
N ALA A 292 -6.32 -16.55 15.82
CA ALA A 292 -6.39 -17.54 16.89
C ALA A 292 -5.23 -18.55 16.82
N GLU A 293 -4.70 -18.81 15.62
CA GLU A 293 -3.54 -19.69 15.38
C GLU A 293 -2.19 -18.99 15.63
N ALA A 294 -2.18 -17.65 15.66
CA ALA A 294 -0.99 -16.85 15.94
C ALA A 294 -0.39 -17.20 17.31
N LYS A 295 0.89 -17.60 17.32
CA LYS A 295 1.58 -18.07 18.53
C LYS A 295 1.99 -16.86 19.36
N LEU A 296 1.46 -16.72 20.58
CA LEU A 296 2.03 -15.79 21.56
C LEU A 296 3.41 -16.33 21.95
N LEU A 297 4.49 -15.60 21.65
CA LEU A 297 5.84 -16.04 21.99
C LEU A 297 6.20 -15.66 23.43
N TRP A 298 5.87 -14.43 23.79
CA TRP A 298 6.12 -13.89 25.12
C TRP A 298 5.23 -12.70 25.43
N ARG A 299 5.08 -12.45 26.73
CA ARG A 299 4.39 -11.30 27.31
C ARG A 299 5.25 -10.68 28.39
N GLU A 300 5.35 -9.37 28.35
CA GLU A 300 5.92 -8.56 29.41
C GLU A 300 4.80 -7.76 30.10
N ILE A 301 4.74 -7.80 31.42
CA ILE A 301 3.91 -6.90 32.24
C ILE A 301 4.75 -6.40 33.40
N ALA A 302 4.77 -5.07 33.61
CA ALA A 302 5.51 -4.45 34.73
C ALA A 302 6.98 -4.91 34.85
N GLY A 303 7.66 -5.14 33.72
CA GLY A 303 9.06 -5.58 33.66
C GLY A 303 9.29 -7.10 33.78
N CYS A 304 8.26 -7.87 34.14
CA CYS A 304 8.34 -9.33 34.20
C CYS A 304 8.01 -9.93 32.83
N VAL A 305 8.90 -10.76 32.28
CA VAL A 305 8.73 -11.43 30.98
C VAL A 305 8.36 -12.89 31.19
N GLU A 306 7.21 -13.28 30.66
CA GLU A 306 6.72 -14.65 30.59
C GLU A 306 6.86 -15.16 29.15
N TYR A 307 7.55 -16.28 28.97
CA TYR A 307 7.71 -16.93 27.68
C TYR A 307 6.72 -18.07 27.54
N PHE A 308 6.04 -18.13 26.39
CA PHE A 308 5.06 -19.16 26.09
C PHE A 308 5.72 -20.09 25.07
N ASP A 309 6.31 -21.17 25.59
CA ASP A 309 7.04 -22.12 24.78
C ASP A 309 6.08 -22.99 23.95
N HIS A 310 6.24 -22.95 22.64
CA HIS A 310 5.62 -23.89 21.71
C HIS A 310 6.67 -24.62 20.85
N GLY A 311 7.92 -24.73 21.34
CA GLY A 311 8.93 -25.62 20.76
C GLY A 311 10.02 -24.95 19.92
N VAL A 312 10.51 -23.78 20.32
CA VAL A 312 11.75 -23.22 19.74
C VAL A 312 12.87 -23.35 20.78
N VAL A 313 13.69 -24.38 20.60
CA VAL A 313 14.96 -24.55 21.32
C VAL A 313 15.78 -23.27 21.13
N ARG A 314 16.07 -22.59 22.24
CA ARG A 314 17.02 -21.48 22.23
C ARG A 314 18.39 -22.03 21.86
N PRO A 315 19.12 -21.44 20.90
CA PRO A 315 20.56 -21.56 20.94
C PRO A 315 21.02 -20.84 22.22
N ASP A 316 21.78 -21.55 23.04
CA ASP A 316 22.65 -21.00 24.07
C ASP A 316 21.99 -20.72 25.44
N ALA A 317 21.81 -21.80 26.19
CA ALA A 317 21.98 -21.79 27.64
C ALA A 317 23.16 -22.70 28.00
N SER A 318 24.37 -22.15 27.87
CA SER A 318 25.61 -22.62 28.47
C SER A 318 26.48 -21.42 28.79
#